data_AF-A0A447MVG5-F1
#
_entry.id   AF-A0A447MVG5-F1
#
_cell.length_a   1.000
_cell.length_b   1.000
_cell.length_c   1.000
_cell.angle_alpha   90.00
_cell.angle_beta   90.00
_cell.angle_gamma   90.00
#
_symmetry.space_group_name_H-M   'P 1'
#
loop_
_entity.id
_entity.type
_entity.pdbx_description
1 polymer ?
#
loop_
_entity_poly.entity_id
_entity_poly.type
_entity_poly.pdbx_seq_one_letter_code
_entity_poly.pdbx_strand_id
1 'polypeptide(L)' 'MEKLPALGGSGGLIAVDHEGNVALPFNSEGMYRAWGYAGDTPTTGIYRE' A
#
# COMPACT_ATOMS: atom_id res chain seq x y z
N MET A 1 -3.41 14.25 4.05
CA MET A 1 -4.67 13.75 4.66
C MET A 1 -4.31 12.55 5.52
N GLU A 2 -3.84 12.78 6.74
CA GLU A 2 -3.56 11.67 7.66
C GLU A 2 -4.88 11.13 8.19
N LYS A 3 -5.36 10.02 7.61
CA LYS A 3 -6.37 9.18 8.26
C LYS A 3 -5.66 8.41 9.38
N LEU A 4 -5.31 9.11 10.45
CA LEU A 4 -4.88 8.50 11.70
C LEU A 4 -6.00 7.57 12.20
N PRO A 5 -5.68 6.38 12.73
CA PRO A 5 -6.69 5.44 13.19
C PRO A 5 -7.32 5.97 14.47
N ALA A 6 -8.65 6.10 14.45
CA ALA A 6 -9.44 6.42 15.64
C ALA A 6 -9.24 5.42 16.80
N LEU A 7 -8.64 4.25 16.52
CA LEU A 7 -8.43 3.15 17.46
C LEU A 7 -6.94 2.89 17.78
N GLY A 8 -6.02 3.76 17.34
CA GLY A 8 -4.59 3.63 17.67
C GLY A 8 -3.81 2.52 16.94
N GLY A 9 -4.38 1.91 15.89
CA GLY A 9 -3.73 0.83 15.13
C GLY A 9 -2.67 1.30 14.12
N SER A 10 -1.45 0.76 14.17
CA SER A 10 -0.42 1.01 13.17
C SER A 10 -0.28 -0.16 12.20
N GLY A 11 -0.16 0.10 10.91
CA GLY A 11 0.00 -0.91 9.88
C GLY A 11 -0.33 -0.41 8.47
N GLY A 12 -0.63 -1.35 7.59
CA GLY A 12 -1.02 -1.11 6.22
C GLY A 12 -1.73 -2.31 5.62
N LEU A 13 -2.23 -2.15 4.41
CA LEU A 13 -2.88 -3.22 3.66
C LEU A 13 -2.53 -3.10 2.18
N ILE A 14 -2.75 -4.19 1.46
CA ILE A 14 -2.68 -4.23 0.00
C ILE A 14 -4.04 -4.72 -0.48
N ALA A 15 -4.62 -4.02 -1.46
CA ALA A 15 -5.91 -4.36 -2.03
C ALA A 15 -5.90 -4.21 -3.55
N VAL A 16 -6.68 -5.07 -4.20
CA VAL A 16 -7.02 -4.99 -5.63
C VAL A 16 -8.53 -5.11 -5.74
N ASP A 17 -9.19 -4.19 -6.45
CA ASP A 17 -10.64 -4.24 -6.66
C ASP A 17 -11.02 -5.04 -7.93
N HIS A 18 -12.32 -5.09 -8.23
CA HIS A 18 -12.83 -5.87 -9.37
C HIS A 18 -12.47 -5.26 -10.74
N GLU A 19 -12.05 -4.00 -10.79
CA GLU A 19 -11.58 -3.34 -12.01
C GLU A 19 -10.07 -3.50 -12.19
N GLY A 20 -9.39 -4.06 -11.18
CA GLY A 20 -7.95 -4.24 -11.16
C GLY A 20 -7.19 -3.07 -10.56
N ASN A 21 -7.86 -2.08 -9.95
CA ASN A 21 -7.17 -0.96 -9.31
C ASN A 21 -6.39 -1.45 -8.08
N VAL A 22 -5.11 -1.05 -7.98
CA VAL A 22 -4.21 -1.45 -6.88
C VAL A 22 -4.06 -0.33 -5.85
N ALA A 23 -4.22 -0.64 -4.57
CA ALA A 23 -3.97 0.29 -3.46
C ALA A 23 -3.04 -0.33 -2.41
N LEU A 24 -2.03 0.42 -1.97
CA LEU A 24 -1.06 0.00 -0.94
C LEU A 24 -0.97 1.01 0.24
N PRO A 25 -2.07 1.39 0.90
CA PRO A 25 -2.03 2.37 1.98
C PRO A 25 -1.37 1.80 3.25
N PHE A 26 -0.58 2.63 3.92
CA PHE A 26 0.02 2.35 5.22
C PHE A 26 0.16 3.64 6.04
N ASN A 27 0.11 3.51 7.37
CA ASN A 27 0.30 4.61 8.30
C ASN A 27 1.58 4.47 9.16
N SER A 28 2.27 3.33 9.07
CA SER A 28 3.60 3.11 9.65
C SER A 28 4.67 3.98 8.97
N GLU A 29 5.90 3.92 9.49
CA GLU A 29 7.08 4.57 8.89
C GLU A 29 7.40 4.00 7.49
N GLY A 30 7.20 2.70 7.34
CA GLY A 30 7.35 1.99 6.07
C GLY A 30 6.49 0.73 6.03
N MET A 31 6.34 0.21 4.81
CA MET A 31 5.72 -1.07 4.50
C MET A 31 6.51 -1.69 3.35
N TYR A 32 7.20 -2.81 3.62
CA TYR A 32 7.78 -3.66 2.59
C TYR A 32 6.67 -4.13 1.66
N ARG A 33 6.69 -3.67 0.41
CA ARG A 33 5.59 -3.88 -0.53
C ARG A 33 6.09 -3.94 -1.97
N ALA A 34 5.35 -4.64 -2.80
CA ALA A 34 5.55 -4.67 -4.24
C ALA A 34 4.21 -4.88 -4.96
N TRP A 35 4.12 -4.41 -6.20
CA TRP A 35 2.97 -4.67 -7.08
C TRP A 35 3.39 -4.63 -8.55
N GLY A 36 2.57 -5.22 -9.43
CA GLY A 36 2.77 -5.17 -10.87
C GLY A 36 1.60 -5.79 -11.63
N TYR A 37 1.30 -5.24 -12.80
CA TYR A 37 0.38 -5.87 -13.76
C TYR A 37 1.12 -6.91 -14.61
N ALA A 38 0.38 -7.88 -15.12
CA ALA A 38 0.95 -8.90 -16.00
C ALA A 38 1.51 -8.25 -17.28
N GLY A 39 2.80 -8.48 -17.55
CA GLY A 39 3.49 -7.94 -18.73
C GLY A 39 4.25 -6.63 -18.48
N ASP A 40 4.03 -5.98 -17.34
CA ASP A 40 4.74 -4.75 -16.96
C ASP A 40 5.94 -5.03 -16.05
N THR A 41 6.82 -4.04 -15.92
CA THR A 41 7.90 -4.09 -14.92
C THR A 41 7.31 -3.82 -13.52
N PRO A 42 7.60 -4.67 -12.51
CA PRO A 42 7.04 -4.47 -11.17
C PRO A 42 7.66 -3.29 -10.44
N THR A 43 6.93 -2.75 -9.47
CA THR A 43 7.40 -1.71 -8.54
C THR A 43 7.61 -2.30 -7.15
N THR A 44 8.68 -1.90 -6.46
CA THR A 44 8.99 -2.28 -5.07
C THR A 44 9.20 -1.03 -4.21
N GLY A 45 8.91 -1.13 -2.91
CA GLY A 45 9.08 -0.01 -1.99
C GLY A 45 9.12 -0.45 -0.53
N ILE A 46 9.74 0.38 0.31
CA ILE A 46 9.86 0.15 1.76
C ILE A 46 9.31 1.36 2.50
N TYR A 47 9.94 2.52 2.36
CA TYR A 47 9.52 3.73 3.05
C TYR A 47 8.48 4.53 2.25
N ARG A 48 8.03 5.65 2.81
CA ARG A 48 7.29 6.69 2.07
C ARG A 48 8.22 7.32 1.03
N GLU A 49 7.64 7.75 -0.09
CA GLU A 49 8.32 8.63 -1.05
C GLU A 49 8.46 10.05 -0.47
#